data_AF-A0A7Y5KVG6-F1
#
_entry.id   AF-A0A7Y5KVG6-F1
#
_cell.length_a   1.000
_cell.length_b   1.000
_cell.length_c   1.000
_cell.angle_alpha   90.00
_cell.angle_beta   90.00
_cell.angle_gamma   90.00
#
_symmetry.space_group_name_H-M   'P 1'
#
loop_
_entity.id
_entity.type
_entity.pdbx_description
1 polymer ?
#
loop_
_entity_poly.entity_id
_entity_poly.type
_entity_poly.pdbx_seq_one_letter_code
_entity_poly.pdbx_strand_id
1 'polypeptide(L)'
;MHAGKLVTLATFAGSLGVLTFAAPATAQEGELPVAVLTIQTLDAFEQADALTNTLKRAVEDAEGYSYAQLDKDHALLFLISSLGCNDPPDAACEQKIGDELKVDRFVWGTMKKEGNDVLGDLHLWTRGQGGKSTTYRIPVNVVVPSDPDFAKLVLGKFGEMTGPPPAAKLRVKANIPTGTIFIDGKEAGKLAGGSATFDLPRGSHRIKIVAEGYEDAETTIDLKAREERDVSLTSVKKSGGPDIKKILGFTSIGVGVAAAGVATYATVRVASMQSDLDPVLSGQNLGPNIEGKDQNACDNPNFFYRDSGDSQLTEAEIQDICSESATMGPLNAAMWPVAGVFVGTGIILLAVSDWGGGDQEAASLPFLVVPSIGPEGGGASFSMRF
;
A
#
# COMPACT_ATOMS: atom_id res chain seq x y z
N MET A 1 -35.63 73.64 14.85
CA MET A 1 -34.32 74.08 15.34
C MET A 1 -33.69 72.92 16.10
N HIS A 2 -32.49 72.50 15.65
CA HIS A 2 -31.53 71.59 16.34
C HIS A 2 -32.01 70.16 16.63
N ALA A 3 -31.20 69.10 16.56
CA ALA A 3 -29.88 68.80 16.00
C ALA A 3 -29.76 67.26 16.13
N GLY A 4 -28.99 66.62 15.24
CA GLY A 4 -29.02 65.18 15.01
C GLY A 4 -28.22 64.30 15.99
N LYS A 5 -28.15 63.02 15.61
CA LYS A 5 -26.95 62.16 15.69
C LYS A 5 -27.23 60.84 14.96
N LEU A 6 -26.65 60.72 13.76
CA LEU A 6 -26.35 59.43 13.12
C LEU A 6 -25.24 58.75 13.94
N VAL A 7 -25.46 57.51 14.35
CA VAL A 7 -24.40 56.64 14.89
C VAL A 7 -24.02 55.66 13.80
N THR A 8 -22.83 55.86 13.24
CA THR A 8 -22.18 54.98 12.27
C THR A 8 -21.61 53.77 13.01
N LEU A 9 -22.07 52.56 12.70
CA LEU A 9 -21.45 51.33 13.17
C LEU A 9 -20.10 51.13 12.46
N ALA A 10 -19.01 51.18 13.22
CA ALA A 10 -17.69 50.77 12.77
C ALA A 10 -17.58 49.24 12.86
N THR A 11 -17.49 48.57 11.71
CA THR A 11 -17.09 47.17 11.59
C THR A 11 -15.60 47.04 11.92
N PHE A 12 -15.29 46.48 13.08
CA PHE A 12 -13.94 46.05 13.45
C PHE A 12 -13.58 44.76 12.68
N ALA A 13 -12.61 44.86 11.79
CA ALA A 13 -11.94 43.70 11.20
C ALA A 13 -11.01 43.09 12.26
N GLY A 14 -11.46 42.01 12.91
CA GLY A 14 -10.63 41.22 13.81
C GLY A 14 -9.70 40.32 13.01
N SER A 15 -8.41 40.66 13.00
CA SER A 15 -7.33 39.82 12.52
C SER A 15 -7.21 38.57 13.41
N LEU A 16 -7.47 37.39 12.84
CA LEU A 16 -7.08 36.12 13.45
C LEU A 16 -5.55 36.02 13.45
N GLY A 17 -4.93 36.34 14.58
CA GLY A 17 -3.54 35.98 14.84
C GLY A 17 -3.44 34.46 14.97
N VAL A 18 -2.75 33.83 14.02
CA VAL A 18 -2.32 32.43 14.15
C VAL A 18 -1.26 32.38 15.24
N LEU A 19 -1.66 31.94 16.43
CA LEU A 19 -0.75 31.54 17.50
C LEU A 19 -0.03 30.27 17.04
N THR A 20 1.16 30.42 16.49
CA THR A 20 2.13 29.34 16.35
C THR A 20 2.65 29.01 17.75
N PHE A 21 2.08 28.00 18.38
CA PHE A 21 2.71 27.38 19.53
C PHE A 21 4.00 26.72 19.03
N ALA A 22 5.15 27.32 19.36
CA ALA A 22 6.41 26.61 19.32
C ALA A 22 6.29 25.46 20.34
N ALA A 23 6.18 24.23 19.83
CA ALA A 23 6.27 23.05 20.67
C ALA A 23 7.64 23.07 21.38
N PRO A 24 7.72 22.75 22.68
CA PRO A 24 9.01 22.54 23.31
C PRO A 24 9.70 21.41 22.56
N ALA A 25 11.00 21.55 22.29
CA ALA A 25 11.83 20.47 21.78
C ALA A 25 11.78 19.34 22.80
N THR A 26 10.85 18.41 22.62
CA THR A 26 10.92 17.10 23.26
C THR A 26 12.20 16.48 22.73
N ALA A 27 13.18 16.25 23.60
CA ALA A 27 14.34 15.41 23.32
C ALA A 27 13.84 14.23 22.47
N GLN A 28 14.37 14.12 21.26
CA GLN A 28 13.83 13.22 20.25
C GLN A 28 13.95 11.82 20.83
N GLU A 29 12.82 11.33 21.32
CA GLU A 29 12.71 10.13 22.13
C GLU A 29 13.47 9.04 21.38
N GLY A 30 14.55 8.48 21.96
CA GLY A 30 15.46 7.56 21.26
C GLY A 30 16.90 8.03 21.02
N GLU A 31 17.22 9.29 21.29
CA GLU A 31 18.59 9.80 21.29
C GLU A 31 19.27 9.56 22.63
N LEU A 32 20.60 9.38 22.60
CA LEU A 32 21.42 9.16 23.78
C LEU A 32 21.98 10.50 24.26
N PRO A 33 21.43 11.10 25.33
CA PRO A 33 21.91 12.40 25.81
C PRO A 33 23.35 12.27 26.33
N VAL A 34 24.21 13.21 25.92
CA VAL A 34 25.60 13.33 26.36
C VAL A 34 25.88 14.75 26.83
N ALA A 35 26.28 14.90 28.10
CA ALA A 35 26.75 16.16 28.63
C ALA A 35 28.19 16.45 28.17
N VAL A 36 28.56 17.72 28.04
CA VAL A 36 29.92 18.13 27.69
C VAL A 36 30.44 19.10 28.75
N LEU A 37 31.48 18.70 29.47
CA LEU A 37 32.19 19.54 30.43
C LEU A 37 33.19 20.45 29.72
N THR A 38 33.56 21.55 30.36
CA THR A 38 34.55 22.46 29.76
C THR A 38 35.91 21.78 29.71
N ILE A 39 36.61 21.88 28.58
CA ILE A 39 37.94 21.32 28.41
C ILE A 39 38.90 21.99 29.40
N GLN A 40 39.59 21.18 30.21
CA GLN A 40 40.52 21.67 31.24
C GLN A 40 41.83 22.10 30.59
N THR A 41 42.25 23.33 30.84
CA THR A 41 43.54 23.85 30.36
C THR A 41 44.13 24.86 31.32
N LEU A 42 45.44 25.03 31.27
CA LEU A 42 46.17 26.07 32.02
C LEU A 42 46.77 27.15 31.10
N ASP A 43 46.86 26.88 29.78
CA ASP A 43 47.64 27.69 28.84
C ASP A 43 46.99 27.88 27.46
N ALA A 44 45.80 27.32 27.22
CA ALA A 44 45.10 27.35 25.93
C ALA A 44 43.59 27.61 26.06
N PHE A 45 43.20 28.63 26.84
CA PHE A 45 41.78 28.90 27.19
C PHE A 45 40.87 29.13 25.97
N GLU A 46 41.30 29.95 25.00
CA GLU A 46 40.50 30.21 23.78
C GLU A 46 40.26 28.93 22.97
N GLN A 47 41.28 28.08 22.88
CA GLN A 47 41.22 26.81 22.16
C GLN A 47 40.34 25.80 22.90
N ALA A 48 40.40 25.79 24.24
CA ALA A 48 39.54 24.95 25.08
C ALA A 48 38.06 25.33 24.93
N ASP A 49 37.73 26.62 24.88
CA ASP A 49 36.36 27.10 24.63
C ASP A 49 35.87 26.73 23.23
N ALA A 50 36.73 26.89 22.22
CA ALA A 50 36.41 26.51 20.84
C ALA A 50 36.17 25.00 20.71
N LEU A 51 36.99 24.16 21.35
CA LEU A 51 36.82 22.70 21.36
C LEU A 51 35.56 22.31 22.14
N THR A 52 35.32 22.89 23.32
CA THR A 52 34.11 22.63 24.13
C THR A 52 32.84 22.90 23.33
N ASN A 53 32.75 24.06 22.69
CA ASN A 53 31.56 24.45 21.92
C ASN A 53 31.39 23.63 20.64
N THR A 54 32.49 23.28 19.96
CA THR A 54 32.44 22.41 18.79
C THR A 54 32.05 20.99 19.16
N LEU A 55 32.50 20.49 20.31
CA LEU A 55 32.14 19.16 20.82
C LEU A 55 30.65 19.08 21.15
N LYS A 56 30.06 20.11 21.76
CA LYS A 56 28.59 20.18 21.98
C LYS A 56 27.82 20.04 20.66
N ARG A 57 28.26 20.71 19.59
CA ARG A 57 27.65 20.59 18.26
C ARG A 57 27.90 19.21 17.65
N ALA A 58 29.12 18.69 17.78
CA ALA A 58 29.46 17.37 17.27
C ALA A 58 28.62 16.25 17.92
N VAL A 59 28.26 16.39 19.20
CA VAL A 59 27.33 15.49 19.87
C VAL A 59 25.93 15.55 19.24
N GLU A 60 25.44 16.76 18.92
CA GLU A 60 24.15 16.97 18.27
C GLU A 60 24.13 16.47 16.82
N ASP A 61 25.24 16.63 16.11
CA ASP A 61 25.42 16.17 14.73
C ASP A 61 25.67 14.65 14.64
N ALA A 62 26.01 14.00 15.74
CA ALA A 62 26.33 12.57 15.77
C ALA A 62 25.08 11.70 15.72
N GLU A 63 25.07 10.73 14.81
CA GLU A 63 23.97 9.77 14.70
C GLU A 63 23.77 8.99 16.01
N GLY A 64 22.57 9.05 16.57
CA GLY A 64 22.21 8.30 17.78
C GLY A 64 22.39 9.06 19.09
N TYR A 65 22.97 10.26 19.05
CA TYR A 65 23.29 11.05 20.22
C TYR A 65 22.56 12.39 20.18
N SER A 66 22.45 13.02 21.35
CA SER A 66 21.97 14.39 21.48
C SER A 66 22.70 15.09 22.61
N TYR A 67 22.83 16.41 22.51
CA TYR A 67 23.48 17.19 23.54
C TYR A 67 22.58 17.28 24.79
N ALA A 68 23.08 16.79 25.92
CA ALA A 68 22.41 16.95 27.21
C ALA A 68 22.65 18.37 27.73
N GLN A 69 21.63 19.23 27.63
CA GLN A 69 21.74 20.61 28.08
C GLN A 69 21.80 20.67 29.62
N LEU A 70 22.98 21.05 30.13
CA LEU A 70 23.19 21.36 31.54
C LEU A 70 22.70 22.77 31.87
N ASP A 71 22.44 23.04 33.15
CA ASP A 71 22.02 24.34 33.67
C ASP A 71 23.07 25.45 33.43
N LYS A 72 24.34 25.06 33.38
CA LYS A 72 25.50 25.90 33.09
C LYS A 72 26.66 25.04 32.60
N ASP A 73 27.71 25.71 32.13
CA ASP A 73 28.96 25.04 31.82
C ASP A 73 29.69 24.66 33.12
N HIS A 74 29.99 23.37 33.27
CA HIS A 74 30.65 22.83 34.45
C HIS A 74 32.12 22.55 34.15
N ALA A 75 33.00 23.11 34.97
CA ALA A 75 34.43 22.82 34.93
C ALA A 75 34.73 21.54 35.71
N LEU A 76 35.49 20.63 35.09
CA LEU A 76 35.85 19.34 35.69
C LEU A 76 36.55 19.53 37.05
N LEU A 77 37.51 20.46 37.13
CA LEU A 77 38.25 20.76 38.36
C LEU A 77 37.35 21.17 39.52
N PHE A 78 36.28 21.92 39.24
CA PHE A 78 35.33 22.33 40.27
C PHE A 78 34.55 21.12 40.81
N LEU A 79 34.06 20.26 39.92
CA LEU A 79 33.36 19.02 40.30
C LEU A 79 34.26 18.08 41.09
N ILE A 80 35.50 17.86 40.62
CA ILE A 80 36.50 17.02 41.31
C ILE A 80 36.77 17.54 42.72
N SER A 81 36.98 18.86 42.85
CA SER A 81 37.26 19.49 44.15
C SER A 81 36.08 19.38 45.11
N SER A 82 34.86 19.64 44.62
CA SER A 82 33.63 19.59 45.41
C SER A 82 33.30 18.16 45.88
N LEU A 83 33.59 17.15 45.04
CA LEU A 83 33.26 15.75 45.30
C LEU A 83 34.38 14.96 46.01
N GLY A 84 35.51 15.63 46.31
CA GLY A 84 36.67 15.02 46.97
C GLY A 84 37.37 13.95 46.11
N CYS A 85 37.52 14.23 44.82
CA CYS A 85 38.14 13.34 43.85
C CYS A 85 39.61 13.65 43.60
N ASN A 86 40.33 12.69 42.99
CA ASN A 86 41.66 12.91 42.43
C ASN A 86 41.58 13.52 41.02
N ASP A 87 42.63 14.23 40.61
CA ASP A 87 42.84 14.74 39.25
C ASP A 87 44.02 13.98 38.59
N PRO A 88 43.82 13.28 37.45
CA PRO A 88 42.56 13.06 36.74
C PRO A 88 41.57 12.15 37.50
N PRO A 89 40.26 12.24 37.22
CA PRO A 89 39.25 11.46 37.92
C PRO A 89 39.38 9.97 37.61
N ASP A 90 39.29 9.12 38.63
CA ASP A 90 39.19 7.67 38.46
C ASP A 90 37.74 7.23 38.17
N ALA A 91 37.55 5.96 37.84
CA ALA A 91 36.23 5.42 37.50
C ALA A 91 35.19 5.64 38.61
N ALA A 92 35.59 5.64 39.90
CA ALA A 92 34.69 5.89 41.02
C ALA A 92 34.29 7.37 41.10
N CYS A 93 35.23 8.28 40.83
CA CYS A 93 34.95 9.70 40.72
C CYS A 93 34.02 10.00 39.54
N GLU A 94 34.26 9.40 38.37
CA GLU A 94 33.42 9.61 37.20
C GLU A 94 31.95 9.18 37.47
N GLN A 95 31.73 8.12 38.25
CA GLN A 95 30.37 7.77 38.72
C GLN A 95 29.74 8.90 39.54
N LYS A 96 30.47 9.45 40.53
CA LYS A 96 29.97 10.56 41.36
C LYS A 96 29.66 11.80 40.55
N ILE A 97 30.49 12.12 39.56
CA ILE A 97 30.27 13.25 38.65
C ILE A 97 28.99 13.02 37.83
N GLY A 98 28.81 11.82 37.28
CA GLY A 98 27.58 11.47 36.55
C GLY A 98 26.32 11.56 37.43
N ASP A 99 26.42 11.19 38.71
CA ASP A 99 25.34 11.29 39.68
C ASP A 99 25.02 12.75 40.05
N GLU A 100 26.04 13.58 40.28
CA GLU A 100 25.89 15.01 40.58
C GLU A 100 25.23 15.77 39.42
N LEU A 101 25.67 15.48 38.19
CA LEU A 101 25.13 16.08 36.96
C LEU A 101 23.80 15.46 36.54
N LYS A 102 23.40 14.33 37.14
CA LYS A 102 22.20 13.54 36.78
C LYS A 102 22.17 13.12 35.31
N VAL A 103 23.31 12.66 34.80
CA VAL A 103 23.46 12.19 33.41
C VAL A 103 23.98 10.76 33.37
N ASP A 104 23.69 10.08 32.27
CA ASP A 104 24.22 8.73 32.01
C ASP A 104 25.52 8.75 31.20
N ARG A 105 25.84 9.88 30.57
CA ARG A 105 27.03 10.09 29.75
C ARG A 105 27.51 11.51 29.86
N PHE A 106 28.82 11.68 29.96
CA PHE A 106 29.44 12.98 29.80
C PHE A 106 30.82 12.85 29.16
N VAL A 107 31.20 13.89 28.42
CA VAL A 107 32.55 14.05 27.88
C VAL A 107 33.31 15.07 28.71
N TRP A 108 34.56 14.75 29.02
CA TRP A 108 35.52 15.65 29.63
C TRP A 108 36.87 15.50 28.92
N GLY A 109 37.81 16.40 29.18
CA GLY A 109 39.13 16.29 28.56
C GLY A 109 40.08 17.38 29.02
N THR A 110 41.35 17.20 28.66
CA THR A 110 42.41 18.14 28.97
C THR A 110 43.02 18.72 27.70
N MET A 111 43.59 19.92 27.79
CA MET A 111 44.32 20.56 26.72
C MET A 111 45.54 21.30 27.25
N LYS A 112 46.66 21.13 26.55
CA LYS A 112 47.91 21.83 26.82
C LYS A 112 48.52 22.37 25.53
N LYS A 113 49.11 23.56 25.61
CA LYS A 113 49.86 24.15 24.49
C LYS A 113 51.28 23.57 24.42
N GLU A 114 51.68 23.16 23.22
CA GLU A 114 53.04 22.72 22.90
C GLU A 114 53.52 23.38 21.60
N GLY A 115 54.29 24.46 21.76
CA GLY A 115 54.77 25.25 20.62
C GLY A 115 53.61 25.86 19.84
N ASN A 116 53.43 25.39 18.60
CA ASN A 116 52.35 25.82 17.70
C ASN A 116 51.15 24.86 17.68
N ASP A 117 51.17 23.84 18.53
CA ASP A 117 50.09 22.85 18.65
C ASP A 117 49.41 22.95 20.02
N VAL A 118 48.17 22.46 20.07
CA VAL A 118 47.52 22.02 21.30
C VAL A 118 47.39 20.50 21.26
N LEU A 119 47.73 19.86 22.37
CA LEU A 119 47.54 18.43 22.57
C LEU A 119 46.65 18.19 23.78
N GLY A 120 46.03 17.03 23.82
CA GLY A 120 45.13 16.69 24.89
C GLY A 120 44.50 15.32 24.74
N ASP A 121 43.63 15.03 25.68
CA ASP A 121 42.80 13.84 25.72
C ASP A 121 41.33 14.24 25.83
N LEU A 122 40.47 13.44 25.22
CA LEU A 122 39.04 13.45 25.42
C LEU A 122 38.66 12.11 26.03
N HIS A 123 37.74 12.17 26.99
CA HIS A 123 37.22 11.04 27.73
C HIS A 123 35.70 11.06 27.66
N LEU A 124 35.10 9.95 27.26
CA LEU A 124 33.66 9.70 27.35
C LEU A 124 33.42 8.69 28.47
N TRP A 125 32.74 9.12 29.52
CA TRP A 125 32.23 8.21 30.52
C TRP A 125 30.79 7.81 30.19
N THR A 126 30.48 6.52 30.39
CA THR A 126 29.11 6.00 30.30
C THR A 126 28.77 5.16 31.53
N ARG A 127 27.61 5.43 32.13
CA ARG A 127 27.10 4.70 33.30
C ARG A 127 27.08 3.19 33.05
N GLY A 128 27.69 2.44 33.97
CA GLY A 128 27.82 0.97 33.90
C GLY A 128 28.78 0.42 32.83
N GLN A 129 29.32 1.26 31.92
CA GLN A 129 30.27 0.83 30.87
C GLN A 129 31.69 1.37 31.10
N GLY A 130 31.85 2.40 31.93
CA GLY A 130 33.14 3.02 32.23
C GLY A 130 33.55 4.08 31.21
N GLY A 131 34.82 4.50 31.31
CA GLY A 131 35.43 5.51 30.46
C GLY A 131 36.09 4.93 29.20
N LYS A 132 35.93 5.63 28.08
CA LYS A 132 36.75 5.47 26.86
C LYS A 132 37.45 6.79 26.58
N SER A 133 38.65 6.75 26.00
CA SER A 133 39.40 7.97 25.69
C SER A 133 40.06 7.94 24.33
N THR A 134 40.34 9.13 23.80
CA THR A 134 41.16 9.35 22.60
C THR A 134 42.04 10.56 22.82
N THR A 135 43.22 10.56 22.21
CA THR A 135 44.14 11.71 22.23
C THR A 135 44.04 12.50 20.94
N TYR A 136 44.36 13.79 21.01
CA TYR A 136 44.44 14.66 19.84
C TYR A 136 45.68 15.57 19.89
N ARG A 137 46.10 16.00 18.70
CA ARG A 137 47.12 17.02 18.49
C ARG A 137 46.67 17.88 17.32
N ILE A 138 46.47 19.17 17.55
CA ILE A 138 45.87 20.08 16.57
C ILE A 138 46.69 21.39 16.57
N PRO A 139 47.07 21.92 15.40
CA PRO A 139 47.71 23.24 15.34
C PRO A 139 46.83 24.33 15.94
N VAL A 140 47.40 25.25 16.72
CA VAL A 140 46.67 26.33 17.42
C VAL A 140 45.84 27.19 16.45
N ASN A 141 46.34 27.38 15.23
CA ASN A 141 45.69 28.17 14.17
C ASN A 141 44.50 27.46 13.49
N VAL A 142 44.31 26.16 13.73
CA VAL A 142 43.20 25.36 13.18
C VAL A 142 42.03 25.28 14.17
N VAL A 143 42.28 25.53 15.45
CA VAL A 143 41.23 25.56 16.49
C VAL A 143 40.46 26.88 16.39
N VAL A 144 39.62 26.96 15.37
CA VAL A 144 38.81 28.14 15.06
C VAL A 144 37.33 27.77 15.24
N PRO A 145 36.58 28.54 16.03
CA PRO A 145 35.13 28.37 16.10
C PRO A 145 34.53 28.50 14.69
N SER A 146 33.80 27.48 14.25
CA SER A 146 33.06 27.44 12.96
C SER A 146 33.89 27.06 11.72
N ASP A 147 35.11 26.55 11.88
CA ASP A 147 35.82 25.87 10.79
C ASP A 147 35.19 24.47 10.55
N PRO A 148 34.72 24.16 9.32
CA PRO A 148 34.07 22.88 9.02
C PRO A 148 35.02 21.68 9.13
N ASP A 149 36.32 21.86 8.89
CA ASP A 149 37.30 20.78 8.98
C ASP A 149 37.65 20.51 10.45
N PHE A 150 37.71 21.54 11.28
CA PHE A 150 37.79 21.38 12.73
C PHE A 150 36.55 20.65 13.29
N ALA A 151 35.34 21.03 12.84
CA ALA A 151 34.10 20.36 13.25
C ALA A 151 34.10 18.87 12.87
N LYS A 152 34.50 18.52 11.64
CA LYS A 152 34.63 17.12 11.21
C LYS A 152 35.65 16.34 12.03
N LEU A 153 36.78 16.96 12.37
CA LEU A 153 37.80 16.33 13.22
C LEU A 153 37.23 16.01 14.61
N VAL A 154 36.55 16.97 15.23
CA VAL A 154 35.94 16.79 16.56
C VAL A 154 34.84 15.74 16.52
N LEU A 155 33.99 15.73 15.48
CA LEU A 155 32.98 14.68 15.26
C LEU A 155 33.62 13.30 15.11
N GLY A 156 34.70 13.19 14.33
CA GLY A 156 35.46 11.94 14.20
C GLY A 156 36.01 11.46 15.54
N LYS A 157 36.59 12.35 16.33
CA LYS A 157 37.12 12.04 17.67
C LYS A 157 36.03 11.62 18.65
N PHE A 158 34.86 12.26 18.60
CA PHE A 158 33.70 11.82 19.36
C PHE A 158 33.25 10.41 18.95
N GLY A 159 33.19 10.15 17.63
CA GLY A 159 32.88 8.84 17.06
C GLY A 159 33.84 7.71 17.48
N GLU A 160 35.13 8.00 17.62
CA GLU A 160 36.13 7.05 18.14
C GLU A 160 35.78 6.60 19.58
N MET A 161 35.30 7.52 20.43
CA MET A 161 34.95 7.22 21.81
C MET A 161 33.57 6.55 21.92
N THR A 162 32.58 6.97 21.15
CA THR A 162 31.23 6.40 21.23
C THR A 162 31.14 5.02 20.57
N GLY A 163 31.88 4.80 19.49
CA GLY A 163 31.71 3.62 18.63
C GLY A 163 30.40 3.69 17.82
N PRO A 164 30.05 2.63 17.08
CA PRO A 164 28.82 2.60 16.33
C PRO A 164 27.61 2.78 17.26
N PRO A 165 26.56 3.50 16.82
CA PRO A 165 25.36 3.70 17.64
C PRO A 165 24.79 2.35 18.09
N PRO A 166 24.35 2.21 19.35
CA PRO A 166 23.81 0.95 19.81
C PRO A 166 22.52 0.60 19.04
N ALA A 167 22.46 -0.63 18.56
CA ALA A 167 21.34 -1.15 17.79
C ALA A 167 20.03 -1.14 18.60
N ALA A 168 18.92 -0.97 17.89
CA ALA A 168 17.57 -1.25 18.32
C ALA A 168 17.28 -2.75 18.19
N LYS A 169 16.52 -3.31 19.13
CA LYS A 169 16.00 -4.67 19.06
C LYS A 169 14.61 -4.66 18.45
N LEU A 170 14.49 -5.21 17.25
CA LEU A 170 13.21 -5.41 16.58
C LEU A 170 12.75 -6.86 16.78
N ARG A 171 11.57 -7.05 17.37
CA ARG A 171 10.86 -8.33 17.38
C ARG A 171 9.74 -8.32 16.36
N VAL A 172 9.90 -9.12 15.31
CA VAL A 172 8.89 -9.33 14.28
C VAL A 172 8.01 -10.50 14.69
N LYS A 173 6.70 -10.30 14.74
CA LYS A 173 5.67 -11.32 14.95
C LYS A 173 4.80 -11.41 13.70
N ALA A 174 4.43 -12.62 13.32
CA ALA A 174 3.54 -12.85 12.19
C ALA A 174 2.53 -13.96 12.50
N ASN A 175 1.38 -13.89 11.86
CA ASN A 175 0.36 -14.95 11.90
C ASN A 175 0.73 -16.20 11.07
N ILE A 176 1.94 -16.27 10.52
CA ILE A 176 2.46 -17.38 9.71
C ILE A 176 3.58 -18.08 10.50
N PRO A 177 3.58 -19.42 10.61
CA PRO A 177 4.59 -20.13 11.39
C PRO A 177 6.01 -20.04 10.82
N THR A 178 6.14 -20.01 9.49
CA THR A 178 7.42 -20.01 8.76
C THR A 178 7.38 -19.05 7.58
N GLY A 179 8.45 -18.30 7.37
CA GLY A 179 8.60 -17.35 6.25
C GLY A 179 9.98 -16.71 6.27
N THR A 180 10.40 -16.13 5.15
CA THR A 180 11.65 -15.38 5.03
C THR A 180 11.39 -13.90 5.27
N ILE A 181 12.21 -13.28 6.12
CA ILE A 181 12.14 -11.87 6.45
C ILE A 181 13.23 -11.13 5.67
N PHE A 182 12.80 -10.08 4.98
CA PHE A 182 13.64 -9.13 4.29
C PHE A 182 13.59 -7.80 5.02
N ILE A 183 14.76 -7.22 5.28
CA ILE A 183 14.91 -5.90 5.88
C ILE A 183 15.69 -5.05 4.89
N ASP A 184 15.10 -3.93 4.47
CA ASP A 184 15.64 -3.03 3.44
C ASP A 184 16.00 -3.75 2.13
N GLY A 185 15.17 -4.73 1.77
CA GLY A 185 15.32 -5.54 0.57
C GLY A 185 16.37 -6.65 0.64
N LYS A 186 17.08 -6.80 1.78
CA LYS A 186 18.05 -7.88 2.01
C LYS A 186 17.47 -8.97 2.91
N GLU A 187 17.75 -10.23 2.61
CA GLU A 187 17.34 -11.34 3.48
C GLU A 187 18.05 -11.22 4.84
N ALA A 188 17.27 -11.06 5.91
CA ALA A 188 17.78 -10.88 7.28
C ALA A 188 17.70 -12.18 8.08
N GLY A 189 16.69 -13.01 7.81
CA GLY A 189 16.49 -14.27 8.52
C GLY A 189 15.14 -14.91 8.24
N LYS A 190 14.76 -15.90 9.04
CA LYS A 190 13.50 -16.64 8.88
C LYS A 190 12.68 -16.59 10.17
N LEU A 191 11.36 -16.61 10.04
CA LEU A 191 10.44 -16.80 11.15
C LEU A 191 10.59 -18.22 11.72
N ALA A 192 10.72 -18.30 13.05
CA ALA A 192 10.63 -19.53 13.81
C ALA A 192 9.41 -19.46 14.74
N GLY A 193 8.39 -20.28 14.48
CA GLY A 193 7.16 -20.28 15.28
C GLY A 193 6.40 -18.95 15.23
N GLY A 194 6.43 -18.26 14.09
CA GLY A 194 5.77 -16.97 13.91
C GLY A 194 6.47 -15.77 14.55
N SER A 195 7.73 -15.91 14.97
CA SER A 195 8.51 -14.77 15.45
C SER A 195 9.99 -14.81 15.03
N ALA A 196 10.61 -13.63 15.00
CA ALA A 196 12.05 -13.46 14.83
C ALA A 196 12.50 -12.18 15.56
N THR A 197 13.78 -12.08 15.89
CA THR A 197 14.36 -10.90 16.54
C THR A 197 15.64 -10.48 15.82
N PHE A 198 15.81 -9.18 15.63
CA PHE A 198 16.93 -8.59 14.91
C PHE A 198 17.48 -7.39 15.67
N ASP A 199 18.80 -7.21 15.63
CA ASP A 199 19.46 -5.98 16.05
C ASP A 199 19.65 -5.11 14.80
N LEU A 200 18.98 -3.96 14.75
CA LEU A 200 19.01 -3.03 13.62
C LEU A 200 19.56 -1.67 14.07
N PRO A 201 20.26 -0.93 13.19
CA PRO A 201 20.63 0.46 13.52
C PRO A 201 19.38 1.32 13.72
N ARG A 202 19.57 2.54 14.23
CA ARG A 202 18.48 3.53 14.27
C ARG A 202 18.09 3.96 12.85
N GLY A 203 16.86 4.43 12.71
CA GLY A 203 16.32 4.99 11.48
C GLY A 203 15.22 4.15 10.85
N SER A 204 14.83 4.54 9.64
CA SER A 204 13.71 3.92 8.95
C SER A 204 14.12 2.60 8.29
N HIS A 205 13.38 1.54 8.60
CA HIS A 205 13.58 0.20 8.07
C HIS A 205 12.30 -0.33 7.44
N ARG A 206 12.43 -0.89 6.24
CA ARG A 206 11.35 -1.57 5.50
C ARG A 206 11.43 -3.06 5.77
N ILE A 207 10.42 -3.60 6.44
CA ILE A 207 10.32 -5.01 6.80
C ILE A 207 9.31 -5.68 5.88
N LYS A 208 9.75 -6.72 5.18
CA LYS A 208 8.90 -7.53 4.30
C LYS A 208 8.98 -9.00 4.70
N ILE A 209 7.84 -9.66 4.78
CA ILE A 209 7.74 -11.10 5.03
C ILE A 209 7.23 -11.77 3.77
N VAL A 210 7.96 -12.80 3.32
CA VAL A 210 7.57 -13.65 2.20
C VAL A 210 7.45 -15.08 2.70
N ALA A 211 6.28 -15.67 2.48
CA ALA A 211 6.03 -17.06 2.84
C ALA A 211 5.27 -17.77 1.73
N GLU A 212 5.54 -19.07 1.57
CA GLU A 212 4.86 -19.89 0.57
C GLU A 212 3.37 -20.02 0.88
N GLY A 213 2.52 -19.81 -0.13
CA GLY A 213 1.07 -19.85 0.05
C GLY A 213 0.47 -18.62 0.75
N TYR A 214 1.25 -17.57 1.02
CA TYR A 214 0.80 -16.32 1.65
C TYR A 214 1.19 -15.09 0.83
N GLU A 215 0.40 -14.03 0.92
CA GLU A 215 0.70 -12.73 0.32
C GLU A 215 1.85 -12.07 1.06
N ASP A 216 2.66 -11.31 0.32
CA ASP A 216 3.79 -10.62 0.90
C ASP A 216 3.26 -9.52 1.84
N ALA A 217 3.65 -9.55 3.11
CA ALA A 217 3.29 -8.50 4.07
C ALA A 217 4.47 -7.57 4.27
N GLU A 218 4.22 -6.27 4.21
CA GLU A 218 5.28 -5.25 4.29
C GLU A 218 4.87 -4.10 5.21
N THR A 219 5.83 -3.57 5.95
CA THR A 219 5.65 -2.38 6.78
C THR A 219 6.95 -1.60 6.88
N THR A 220 6.84 -0.30 7.13
CA THR A 220 7.97 0.57 7.40
C THR A 220 7.89 1.04 8.84
N ILE A 221 8.99 0.91 9.56
CA ILE A 221 9.12 1.41 10.93
C ILE A 221 10.29 2.37 11.02
N ASP A 222 10.28 3.22 12.04
CA ASP A 222 11.41 4.07 12.40
C ASP A 222 11.90 3.63 13.78
N LEU A 223 13.13 3.17 13.86
CA LEU A 223 13.72 2.60 15.07
C LEU A 223 14.64 3.59 15.76
N LYS A 224 14.52 3.66 17.09
CA LYS A 224 15.34 4.51 17.96
C LYS A 224 16.48 3.72 18.59
N ALA A 225 17.57 4.39 18.97
CA ALA A 225 18.72 3.70 19.56
C ALA A 225 18.32 3.00 20.87
N ARG A 226 18.71 1.73 21.04
CA ARG A 226 18.32 0.85 22.17
C ARG A 226 16.81 0.63 22.36
N GLU A 227 15.98 0.99 21.39
CA GLU A 227 14.55 0.68 21.46
C GLU A 227 14.33 -0.83 21.37
N GLU A 228 13.43 -1.38 22.19
CA GLU A 228 12.85 -2.70 21.95
C GLU A 228 11.48 -2.50 21.31
N ARG A 229 11.35 -2.86 20.03
CA ARG A 229 10.13 -2.64 19.24
C ARG A 229 9.51 -3.96 18.82
N ASP A 230 8.24 -4.14 19.16
CA ASP A 230 7.42 -5.25 18.69
C ASP A 230 6.61 -4.80 17.46
N VAL A 231 6.70 -5.56 16.35
CA VAL A 231 5.91 -5.33 15.14
C VAL A 231 5.16 -6.60 14.80
N SER A 232 3.84 -6.48 14.60
CA SER A 232 2.99 -7.60 14.18
C SER A 232 2.56 -7.40 12.72
N LEU A 233 2.93 -8.34 11.86
CA LEU A 233 2.50 -8.38 10.46
C LEU A 233 1.44 -9.47 10.31
N THR A 234 0.31 -9.10 9.71
CA THR A 234 -0.73 -10.05 9.33
C THR A 234 -0.66 -10.23 7.83
N SER A 235 -0.41 -11.46 7.40
CA SER A 235 -0.42 -11.85 6.01
C SER A 235 -1.61 -12.75 5.71
N VAL A 236 -2.18 -12.58 4.53
CA VAL A 236 -3.34 -13.32 4.04
C VAL A 236 -2.85 -14.50 3.21
N LYS A 237 -3.49 -15.67 3.36
CA LYS A 237 -3.17 -16.83 2.52
C LYS A 237 -3.47 -16.46 1.06
N LYS A 238 -2.53 -16.67 0.14
CA LYS A 238 -2.74 -16.53 -1.32
C LYS A 238 -3.86 -17.51 -1.68
N SER A 239 -5.09 -17.02 -1.82
CA SER A 239 -6.18 -17.84 -2.32
C SER A 239 -5.96 -18.01 -3.82
N GLY A 240 -5.87 -19.25 -4.28
CA GLY A 240 -6.00 -19.54 -5.71
C GLY A 240 -7.40 -19.09 -6.13
N GLY A 241 -7.49 -17.99 -6.89
CA GLY A 241 -8.76 -17.55 -7.45
C GLY A 241 -9.40 -18.65 -8.31
N PRO A 242 -10.73 -18.65 -8.50
CA PRO A 242 -11.40 -19.69 -9.26
C PRO A 242 -10.88 -19.74 -10.70
N ASP A 243 -10.77 -20.96 -11.26
CA ASP A 243 -10.36 -21.15 -12.65
C ASP A 243 -11.41 -20.54 -13.59
N ILE A 244 -11.11 -19.34 -14.10
CA ILE A 244 -12.00 -18.57 -14.96
C ILE A 244 -12.40 -19.35 -16.21
N LYS A 245 -11.61 -20.36 -16.62
CA LYS A 245 -11.93 -21.26 -17.73
C LYS A 245 -13.14 -22.14 -17.43
N LYS A 246 -13.32 -22.56 -16.17
CA LYS A 246 -14.51 -23.34 -15.75
C LYS A 246 -15.76 -22.48 -15.77
N ILE A 247 -15.67 -21.27 -15.21
CA ILE A 247 -16.80 -20.31 -15.17
C ILE A 247 -17.21 -19.92 -16.60
N LEU A 248 -16.24 -19.55 -17.44
CA LEU A 248 -16.50 -19.20 -18.84
C LEU A 248 -16.98 -20.41 -19.66
N GLY A 249 -16.44 -21.60 -19.39
CA GLY A 249 -16.82 -22.83 -20.06
C GLY A 249 -18.28 -23.22 -19.84
N PHE A 250 -18.75 -23.24 -18.59
CA PHE A 250 -20.15 -23.55 -18.28
C PHE A 250 -21.11 -22.46 -18.74
N THR A 251 -20.74 -21.18 -18.59
CA THR A 251 -21.60 -20.05 -19.01
C THR A 251 -21.77 -20.00 -20.52
N SER A 252 -20.71 -20.26 -21.31
CA SER A 252 -20.83 -20.28 -22.76
C SER A 252 -21.64 -21.49 -23.26
N ILE A 253 -21.54 -22.66 -22.62
CA ILE A 253 -22.43 -23.79 -22.93
C ILE A 253 -23.89 -23.42 -22.67
N GLY A 254 -24.19 -22.79 -21.52
CA GLY A 254 -25.55 -22.36 -21.19
C GLY A 254 -26.15 -21.39 -22.22
N VAL A 255 -25.37 -20.39 -22.66
CA VAL A 255 -25.76 -19.46 -23.72
C VAL A 255 -25.99 -20.18 -25.05
N GLY A 256 -25.09 -21.12 -25.41
CA GLY A 256 -25.22 -21.88 -26.65
C GLY A 256 -26.45 -22.80 -26.69
N VAL A 257 -26.77 -23.47 -25.57
CA VAL A 257 -27.97 -24.32 -25.45
C VAL A 257 -29.25 -23.48 -25.53
N ALA A 258 -29.30 -22.32 -24.89
CA ALA A 258 -30.45 -21.42 -24.98
C ALA A 258 -30.66 -20.93 -26.43
N ALA A 259 -29.58 -20.56 -27.12
CA ALA A 259 -29.65 -20.15 -28.53
C ALA A 259 -30.15 -21.29 -29.44
N ALA A 260 -29.69 -22.53 -29.21
CA ALA A 260 -30.20 -23.71 -29.94
C ALA A 260 -31.69 -23.96 -29.63
N GLY A 261 -32.14 -23.79 -28.38
CA GLY A 261 -33.55 -23.90 -28.00
C GLY A 261 -34.45 -22.92 -28.76
N VAL A 262 -34.05 -21.64 -28.84
CA VAL A 262 -34.80 -20.62 -29.61
C VAL A 262 -34.78 -20.93 -31.10
N ALA A 263 -33.64 -21.35 -31.65
CA ALA A 263 -33.53 -21.72 -33.06
C ALA A 263 -34.42 -22.92 -33.41
N THR A 264 -34.42 -23.97 -32.58
CA THR A 264 -35.30 -25.14 -32.75
C THR A 264 -36.79 -24.76 -32.64
N TYR A 265 -37.17 -23.90 -31.69
CA TYR A 265 -38.55 -23.39 -31.62
C TYR A 265 -38.95 -22.61 -32.89
N ALA A 266 -38.09 -21.71 -33.37
CA ALA A 266 -38.32 -20.97 -34.61
C ALA A 266 -38.46 -21.90 -35.82
N THR A 267 -37.62 -22.95 -35.94
CA THR A 267 -37.77 -23.94 -37.01
C THR A 267 -39.08 -24.71 -36.96
N VAL A 268 -39.52 -25.12 -35.76
CA VAL A 268 -40.78 -25.85 -35.59
C VAL A 268 -41.97 -24.95 -35.93
N ARG A 269 -41.94 -23.67 -35.52
CA ARG A 269 -42.99 -22.69 -35.86
C ARG A 269 -43.08 -22.44 -37.36
N VAL A 270 -41.95 -22.18 -38.02
CA VAL A 270 -41.90 -22.01 -39.48
C VAL A 270 -42.41 -23.26 -40.21
N ALA A 271 -42.02 -24.45 -39.76
CA ALA A 271 -42.52 -25.70 -40.35
C ALA A 271 -44.03 -25.89 -40.15
N SER A 272 -44.59 -25.52 -38.98
CA SER A 272 -46.04 -25.58 -38.74
C SER A 272 -46.83 -24.57 -39.57
N MET A 273 -46.29 -23.36 -39.79
CA MET A 273 -46.92 -22.36 -40.64
C MET A 273 -46.92 -22.80 -42.11
N GLN A 274 -45.87 -23.49 -42.55
CA GLN A 274 -45.78 -23.99 -43.92
C GLN A 274 -46.74 -25.15 -44.19
N SER A 275 -47.01 -26.02 -43.20
CA SER A 275 -48.03 -27.06 -43.32
C SER A 275 -49.46 -26.51 -43.36
N ASP A 276 -49.72 -25.39 -42.69
CA ASP A 276 -51.03 -24.71 -42.73
C ASP A 276 -51.23 -23.94 -44.05
N LEU A 277 -50.14 -23.51 -44.70
CA LEU A 277 -50.15 -22.82 -45.99
C LEU A 277 -50.21 -23.77 -47.21
N ASP A 278 -49.69 -24.99 -47.07
CA ASP A 278 -49.63 -26.00 -48.14
C ASP A 278 -50.99 -26.29 -48.83
N PRO A 279 -52.13 -26.44 -48.11
CA PRO A 279 -53.42 -26.67 -48.77
C PRO A 279 -53.96 -25.46 -49.53
N VAL A 280 -53.53 -24.24 -49.19
CA VAL A 280 -53.89 -23.01 -49.92
C VAL A 280 -53.06 -22.88 -51.20
N LEU A 281 -51.78 -23.28 -51.15
CA LEU A 281 -50.86 -23.23 -52.29
C LEU A 281 -50.99 -24.43 -53.24
N SER A 282 -51.34 -25.63 -52.73
CA SER A 282 -51.48 -26.85 -53.54
C SER A 282 -52.84 -27.00 -54.22
N GLY A 283 -53.85 -26.23 -53.78
CA GLY A 283 -55.21 -26.26 -54.32
C GLY A 283 -55.43 -25.41 -55.58
N GLN A 284 -54.51 -24.51 -55.91
CA GLN A 284 -54.65 -23.64 -57.08
C GLN A 284 -53.92 -24.23 -58.29
N ASN A 285 -54.69 -24.88 -59.17
CA ASN A 285 -54.31 -24.96 -60.57
C ASN A 285 -54.31 -23.53 -61.13
N LEU A 286 -53.15 -22.88 -61.17
CA LEU A 286 -52.96 -21.67 -61.96
C LEU A 286 -53.25 -22.04 -63.42
N GLY A 287 -54.46 -21.70 -63.88
CA GLY A 287 -54.86 -21.92 -65.27
C GLY A 287 -53.89 -21.24 -66.25
N PRO A 288 -53.78 -21.72 -67.49
CA PRO A 288 -52.66 -21.41 -68.39
C PRO A 288 -52.63 -19.97 -68.95
N ASN A 289 -53.32 -19.00 -68.36
CA ASN A 289 -53.44 -17.62 -68.87
C ASN A 289 -53.11 -16.53 -67.85
N ILE A 290 -52.08 -16.73 -67.02
CA ILE A 290 -51.51 -15.65 -66.22
C ILE A 290 -50.05 -15.44 -66.64
N GLU A 291 -49.87 -14.74 -67.77
CA GLU A 291 -48.59 -14.12 -68.11
C GLU A 291 -48.37 -12.92 -67.17
N GLY A 292 -47.79 -13.19 -66.01
CA GLY A 292 -47.47 -12.18 -65.03
C GLY A 292 -46.69 -12.76 -63.85
N LYS A 293 -45.37 -12.91 -64.04
CA LYS A 293 -44.29 -13.10 -63.04
C LYS A 293 -44.72 -13.41 -61.61
N ASP A 294 -44.39 -14.61 -61.12
CA ASP A 294 -43.96 -14.91 -59.75
C ASP A 294 -44.60 -14.05 -58.63
N GLN A 295 -45.93 -13.96 -58.56
CA GLN A 295 -46.59 -13.28 -57.44
C GLN A 295 -46.82 -14.32 -56.34
N ASN A 296 -46.02 -14.24 -55.27
CA ASN A 296 -46.26 -15.03 -54.07
C ASN A 296 -47.40 -14.39 -53.24
N ALA A 297 -48.05 -15.18 -52.39
CA ALA A 297 -49.17 -14.73 -51.55
C ALA A 297 -48.79 -13.61 -50.57
N CYS A 298 -47.50 -13.42 -50.28
CA CYS A 298 -46.98 -12.38 -49.40
C CYS A 298 -46.81 -11.01 -50.09
N ASP A 299 -46.63 -10.99 -51.41
CA ASP A 299 -46.43 -9.78 -52.20
C ASP A 299 -47.76 -9.19 -52.71
N ASN A 300 -48.81 -10.01 -52.84
CA ASN A 300 -50.13 -9.55 -53.30
C ASN A 300 -51.30 -10.38 -52.70
N PRO A 301 -51.69 -10.14 -51.44
CA PRO A 301 -52.71 -10.94 -50.76
C PRO A 301 -54.12 -10.79 -51.36
N ASN A 302 -54.40 -9.64 -51.99
CA ASN A 302 -55.66 -9.34 -52.68
C ASN A 302 -55.94 -10.25 -53.88
N PHE A 303 -54.89 -10.86 -54.46
CA PHE A 303 -55.00 -11.76 -55.59
C PHE A 303 -55.60 -13.12 -55.17
N PHE A 304 -55.23 -13.61 -53.98
CA PHE A 304 -55.63 -14.94 -53.48
C PHE A 304 -56.99 -14.95 -52.75
N TYR A 305 -57.41 -13.78 -52.23
CA TYR A 305 -58.72 -13.60 -51.60
C TYR A 305 -59.90 -13.63 -52.60
N ARG A 306 -59.65 -13.27 -53.87
CA ARG A 306 -60.71 -13.13 -54.89
C ARG A 306 -61.15 -14.44 -55.56
N ASP A 307 -60.30 -15.47 -55.52
CA ASP A 307 -60.52 -16.72 -56.28
C ASP A 307 -60.90 -17.92 -55.39
N SER A 308 -60.90 -17.74 -54.08
CA SER A 308 -61.20 -18.78 -53.10
C SER A 308 -62.48 -18.43 -52.33
N GLY A 309 -63.63 -18.78 -52.90
CA GLY A 309 -64.95 -18.61 -52.27
C GLY A 309 -65.19 -19.44 -50.98
N ASP A 310 -64.13 -19.99 -50.39
CA ASP A 310 -64.12 -20.78 -49.15
C ASP A 310 -62.73 -20.70 -48.46
N SER A 311 -62.10 -19.54 -48.43
CA SER A 311 -60.85 -19.35 -47.68
C SER A 311 -61.16 -18.98 -46.23
N GLN A 312 -60.72 -19.83 -45.29
CA GLN A 312 -60.89 -19.64 -43.84
C GLN A 312 -59.92 -18.61 -43.22
N LEU A 313 -59.11 -17.90 -44.03
CA LEU A 313 -58.09 -16.98 -43.57
C LEU A 313 -58.33 -15.58 -44.16
N THR A 314 -58.35 -14.58 -43.29
CA THR A 314 -58.53 -13.17 -43.63
C THR A 314 -57.22 -12.57 -44.19
N GLU A 315 -57.33 -11.47 -44.93
CA GLU A 315 -56.15 -10.75 -45.48
C GLU A 315 -55.15 -10.32 -44.38
N ALA A 316 -55.65 -10.02 -43.18
CA ALA A 316 -54.82 -9.72 -42.03
C ALA A 316 -54.01 -10.93 -41.53
N GLU A 317 -54.59 -12.13 -41.53
CA GLU A 317 -53.90 -13.36 -41.12
C GLU A 317 -52.80 -13.78 -42.11
N ILE A 318 -53.00 -13.55 -43.41
CA ILE A 318 -51.98 -13.81 -44.43
C ILE A 318 -50.80 -12.83 -44.29
N GLN A 319 -51.06 -11.55 -44.06
CA GLN A 319 -50.01 -10.57 -43.81
C GLN A 319 -49.23 -10.84 -42.52
N ASP A 320 -49.92 -11.29 -41.47
CA ASP A 320 -49.30 -11.66 -40.18
C ASP A 320 -48.31 -12.83 -40.36
N ILE A 321 -48.74 -13.93 -41.00
CA ILE A 321 -47.91 -15.10 -41.29
C ILE A 321 -46.69 -14.74 -42.17
N CYS A 322 -46.88 -13.89 -43.18
CA CYS A 322 -45.79 -13.43 -44.05
C CYS A 322 -44.79 -12.54 -43.30
N SER A 323 -45.25 -11.71 -42.37
CA SER A 323 -44.37 -10.87 -41.55
C SER A 323 -43.60 -11.68 -40.48
N GLU A 324 -44.25 -12.68 -39.90
CA GLU A 324 -43.67 -13.58 -38.88
C GLU A 324 -42.64 -14.53 -39.51
N SER A 325 -42.94 -15.09 -40.69
CA SER A 325 -41.98 -15.92 -41.43
C SER A 325 -40.75 -15.13 -41.92
N ALA A 326 -40.94 -13.89 -42.38
CA ALA A 326 -39.85 -13.00 -42.80
C ALA A 326 -38.92 -12.61 -41.63
N THR A 327 -39.41 -12.63 -40.40
CA THR A 327 -38.61 -12.36 -39.20
C THR A 327 -37.97 -13.62 -38.60
N MET A 328 -38.67 -14.77 -38.61
CA MET A 328 -38.15 -16.02 -38.03
C MET A 328 -37.06 -16.71 -38.89
N GLY A 329 -37.10 -16.57 -40.21
CA GLY A 329 -36.11 -17.19 -41.12
C GLY A 329 -34.67 -16.69 -40.90
N PRO A 330 -34.41 -15.37 -40.99
CA PRO A 330 -33.08 -14.79 -40.73
C PRO A 330 -32.62 -15.01 -39.28
N LEU A 331 -33.55 -14.96 -38.31
CA LEU A 331 -33.26 -15.22 -36.91
C LEU A 331 -32.73 -16.65 -36.70
N ASN A 332 -33.40 -17.64 -37.28
CA ASN A 332 -32.95 -19.04 -37.21
C ASN A 332 -31.59 -19.25 -37.89
N ALA A 333 -31.38 -18.67 -39.08
CA ALA A 333 -30.10 -18.75 -39.79
C ALA A 333 -28.93 -18.13 -39.00
N ALA A 334 -29.19 -17.07 -38.24
CA ALA A 334 -28.18 -16.42 -37.40
C ALA A 334 -27.91 -17.17 -36.08
N MET A 335 -28.92 -17.83 -35.49
CA MET A 335 -28.79 -18.42 -34.16
C MET A 335 -28.05 -19.77 -34.14
N TRP A 336 -28.10 -20.57 -35.20
CA TRP A 336 -27.35 -21.85 -35.27
C TRP A 336 -25.82 -21.68 -35.24
N PRO A 337 -25.21 -20.77 -36.03
CA PRO A 337 -23.78 -20.47 -35.92
C PRO A 337 -23.38 -19.97 -34.53
N VAL A 338 -24.21 -19.09 -33.94
CA VAL A 338 -23.98 -18.55 -32.59
C VAL A 338 -24.01 -19.69 -31.57
N ALA A 339 -25.02 -20.56 -31.61
CA ALA A 339 -25.11 -21.72 -30.73
C ALA A 339 -23.88 -22.63 -30.85
N GLY A 340 -23.45 -22.95 -32.08
CA GLY A 340 -22.27 -23.78 -32.33
C GLY A 340 -20.98 -23.19 -31.76
N VAL A 341 -20.75 -21.89 -31.93
CA VAL A 341 -19.56 -21.20 -31.41
C VAL A 341 -19.53 -21.20 -29.89
N PHE A 342 -20.65 -20.87 -29.23
CA PHE A 342 -20.70 -20.78 -27.76
C PHE A 342 -20.58 -22.15 -27.06
N VAL A 343 -21.24 -23.19 -27.61
CA VAL A 343 -21.10 -24.58 -27.11
C VAL A 343 -19.67 -25.09 -27.35
N GLY A 344 -19.13 -24.93 -28.57
CA GLY A 344 -17.79 -25.41 -28.90
C GLY A 344 -16.70 -24.75 -28.06
N THR A 345 -16.77 -23.42 -27.91
CA THR A 345 -15.83 -22.67 -27.05
C THR A 345 -15.91 -23.11 -25.61
N GLY A 346 -17.13 -23.39 -25.11
CA GLY A 346 -17.32 -23.82 -23.73
C GLY A 346 -16.79 -25.20 -23.43
N ILE A 347 -17.01 -26.16 -24.34
CA ILE A 347 -16.46 -27.51 -24.25
C ILE A 347 -14.93 -27.46 -24.26
N ILE A 348 -14.33 -26.65 -25.14
CA ILE A 348 -12.87 -26.47 -25.20
C ILE A 348 -12.35 -25.89 -23.87
N LEU A 349 -12.98 -24.84 -23.36
CA LEU A 349 -12.59 -24.21 -22.09
C LEU A 349 -12.69 -25.18 -20.90
N LEU A 350 -13.71 -26.03 -20.86
CA LEU A 350 -13.84 -27.06 -19.82
C LEU A 350 -12.83 -28.20 -19.99
N ALA A 351 -12.53 -28.62 -21.22
CA ALA A 351 -11.58 -29.69 -21.50
C ALA A 351 -10.14 -29.31 -21.15
N VAL A 352 -9.77 -28.03 -21.24
CA VAL A 352 -8.44 -27.52 -20.87
C VAL A 352 -8.39 -26.95 -19.45
N SER A 353 -9.46 -27.08 -18.67
CA SER A 353 -9.48 -26.68 -17.26
C SER A 353 -8.96 -27.80 -16.37
N ASP A 354 -8.36 -27.46 -15.23
CA ASP A 354 -7.75 -28.44 -14.32
C ASP A 354 -8.79 -28.96 -13.30
N TRP A 355 -9.10 -30.26 -13.31
CA TRP A 355 -10.18 -30.89 -12.51
C TRP A 355 -9.68 -31.54 -11.20
N GLY A 356 -8.49 -31.18 -10.70
CA GLY A 356 -8.03 -31.57 -9.36
C GLY A 356 -8.89 -30.94 -8.26
N GLY A 357 -9.62 -31.77 -7.50
CA GLY A 357 -10.56 -31.33 -6.46
C GLY A 357 -9.85 -30.80 -5.20
N GLY A 358 -10.18 -29.56 -4.81
CA GLY A 358 -9.84 -28.95 -3.53
C GLY A 358 -10.96 -28.00 -3.10
N ASP A 359 -11.64 -28.40 -2.03
CA ASP A 359 -12.67 -27.77 -1.18
C ASP A 359 -13.37 -26.50 -1.66
N GLN A 360 -14.67 -26.70 -1.89
CA GLN A 360 -15.69 -25.75 -2.31
C GLN A 360 -16.11 -24.82 -1.16
N GLU A 361 -16.24 -23.52 -1.42
CA GLU A 361 -17.46 -22.79 -1.04
C GLU A 361 -17.66 -21.51 -1.86
N ALA A 362 -18.93 -21.15 -2.03
CA ALA A 362 -19.48 -20.40 -3.15
C ALA A 362 -19.41 -18.87 -3.00
N ALA A 363 -19.01 -18.19 -4.07
CA ALA A 363 -19.32 -16.77 -4.25
C ALA A 363 -20.42 -16.61 -5.30
N SER A 364 -21.53 -16.04 -4.85
CA SER A 364 -22.69 -15.62 -5.65
C SER A 364 -22.28 -14.58 -6.69
N LEU A 365 -22.82 -14.72 -7.90
CA LEU A 365 -22.74 -13.70 -8.94
C LEU A 365 -23.27 -12.36 -8.39
N PRO A 366 -22.62 -11.21 -8.68
CA PRO A 366 -23.14 -9.88 -8.32
C PRO A 366 -24.44 -9.53 -9.05
N PHE A 367 -24.85 -10.38 -10.00
CA PHE A 367 -26.14 -10.33 -10.67
C PHE A 367 -26.78 -11.72 -10.66
N LEU A 368 -28.06 -11.77 -10.28
CA LEU A 368 -28.91 -12.94 -10.46
C LEU A 368 -29.58 -12.83 -11.83
N VAL A 369 -29.36 -13.82 -12.70
CA VAL A 369 -30.09 -13.95 -13.96
C VAL A 369 -31.28 -14.86 -13.69
N VAL A 370 -32.49 -14.28 -13.67
CA VAL A 370 -33.74 -15.05 -13.52
C VAL A 370 -34.38 -15.17 -14.90
N PRO A 371 -34.34 -16.36 -15.52
CA PRO A 371 -35.08 -16.60 -16.75
C PRO A 371 -36.58 -16.65 -16.45
N SER A 372 -37.39 -16.06 -17.31
CA SER A 372 -38.84 -16.23 -17.32
C SER A 372 -39.27 -16.78 -18.68
N ILE A 373 -40.17 -17.75 -18.66
CA ILE A 373 -40.76 -18.33 -19.88
C ILE A 373 -42.27 -18.19 -19.74
N GLY A 374 -42.88 -17.45 -20.66
CA GLY A 374 -44.31 -17.28 -20.75
C GLY A 374 -44.84 -17.66 -22.15
N PRO A 375 -46.16 -17.76 -22.30
CA PRO A 375 -46.79 -18.08 -23.58
C PRO A 375 -46.52 -17.03 -24.68
N GLU A 376 -46.08 -15.82 -24.32
CA GLU A 376 -45.68 -14.74 -25.24
C GLU A 376 -44.16 -14.67 -25.50
N GLY A 377 -43.37 -15.65 -25.00
CA GLY A 377 -41.92 -15.74 -25.23
C GLY A 377 -41.08 -15.85 -23.96
N GLY A 378 -39.76 -15.96 -24.14
CA GLY A 378 -38.77 -16.05 -23.07
C GLY A 378 -38.08 -14.71 -22.81
N GLY A 379 -37.84 -14.39 -21.54
CA GLY A 379 -37.08 -13.23 -21.10
C GLY A 379 -36.03 -13.60 -20.05
N ALA A 380 -35.05 -12.73 -19.83
CA ALA A 380 -34.11 -12.84 -18.73
C ALA A 380 -34.06 -11.50 -17.98
N SER A 381 -34.29 -11.54 -16.67
CA SER A 381 -34.15 -10.36 -15.81
C SER A 381 -32.81 -10.40 -15.09
N PHE A 382 -32.12 -9.27 -15.06
CA PHE A 382 -30.85 -9.09 -14.36
C PHE A 382 -31.10 -8.31 -13.09
N SER A 383 -30.86 -8.93 -11.93
CA SER A 383 -30.98 -8.31 -10.61
C SER A 383 -29.60 -8.19 -9.98
N MET A 384 -29.13 -6.97 -9.72
CA MET A 384 -27.89 -6.77 -8.97
C MET A 384 -28.10 -7.10 -7.48
N ARG A 385 -27.18 -7.87 -6.90
CA ARG A 385 -27.10 -8.13 -5.46
C ARG A 385 -25.97 -7.27 -4.89
N PHE A 386 -26.31 -6.32 -4.01
CA PHE A 386 -25.35 -5.52 -3.26
C PHE A 386 -24.89 -6.26 -2.01
#